data_AF-A0A940P3X4-F1
#
_entry.id   AF-A0A940P3X4-F1
#
_cell.length_a   1.000
_cell.length_b   1.000
_cell.length_c   1.000
_cell.angle_alpha   90.00
_cell.angle_beta   90.00
_cell.angle_gamma   90.00
#
_symmetry.space_group_name_H-M   'P 1'
#
loop_
_entity.id
_entity.type
_entity.pdbx_description
1 polymer ?
#
loop_
_entity_poly.entity_id
_entity_poly.type
_entity_poly.pdbx_seq_one_letter_code
_entity_poly.pdbx_strand_id
1 'polypeptide(L)' 'MIMTRDNLDKDWWSMFLHCSNPEAAKAEVLAKFSAETDDEHEWSEQDIYEQIRKIIRKYE' A
#
# COMPACT_ATOMS: atom_id res chain seq x y z
N MET A 1 -7.98 0.53 9.52
CA MET A 1 -8.31 1.45 8.41
C MET A 1 -8.54 0.68 7.11
N ILE A 2 -9.60 0.99 6.34
CA ILE A 2 -9.82 0.36 5.02
C ILE A 2 -8.92 1.04 4.00
N MET A 3 -7.94 0.29 3.47
CA MET A 3 -6.98 0.80 2.50
C MET A 3 -7.59 0.75 1.08
N THR A 4 -7.89 1.91 0.53
CA THR A 4 -8.41 2.02 -0.86
C THR A 4 -7.36 2.61 -1.79
N ARG A 5 -7.57 2.42 -3.09
CA ARG A 5 -6.72 3.04 -4.12
C ARG A 5 -6.66 4.55 -4.00
N ASP A 6 -7.77 5.19 -3.62
CA ASP A 6 -7.83 6.64 -3.38
C ASP A 6 -6.92 7.05 -2.22
N ASN A 7 -6.91 6.26 -1.14
CA ASN A 7 -6.00 6.47 0.00
C ASN A 7 -4.53 6.35 -0.41
N LEU A 8 -4.19 5.37 -1.26
CA LEU A 8 -2.84 5.20 -1.78
C LEU A 8 -2.39 6.36 -2.67
N ASP A 9 -3.31 6.95 -3.43
CA ASP A 9 -3.04 8.10 -4.31
C ASP A 9 -3.06 9.45 -3.59
N LYS A 10 -3.69 9.56 -2.41
CA LYS A 10 -3.77 10.81 -1.64
C LYS A 10 -2.74 10.90 -0.52
N ASP A 11 -2.67 9.88 0.34
CA ASP A 11 -1.81 9.92 1.52
C ASP A 11 -0.43 9.33 1.24
N TRP A 12 -0.36 8.30 0.39
CA TRP A 12 0.85 7.48 0.21
C TRP A 12 1.57 7.71 -1.12
N TRP A 13 1.09 8.64 -1.95
CA TRP A 13 1.62 8.91 -3.30
C TRP A 13 3.12 9.23 -3.29
N SER A 14 3.59 9.93 -2.26
CA SER A 14 4.98 10.34 -2.10
C SER A 14 5.94 9.16 -1.93
N MET A 15 5.46 8.02 -1.42
CA MET A 15 6.29 6.82 -1.31
C MET A 15 6.50 6.17 -2.69
N PHE A 16 5.50 6.23 -3.56
CA PHE A 16 5.58 5.68 -4.92
C PHE A 16 6.36 6.57 -5.91
N LEU A 17 6.79 7.76 -5.47
CA LEU A 17 7.49 8.75 -6.29
C LEU A 17 8.90 8.28 -6.69
N HIS A 18 9.52 7.44 -5.86
CA HIS A 18 10.83 6.82 -6.11
C HIS A 18 10.72 5.39 -6.69
N CYS A 19 9.51 4.91 -6.91
CA CYS A 19 9.28 3.57 -7.43
C CYS A 19 9.42 3.57 -8.95
N SER A 20 10.19 2.63 -9.51
CA SER A 20 10.29 2.49 -10.97
C SER A 20 8.96 2.05 -11.59
N ASN A 21 8.13 1.31 -10.84
CA ASN A 21 6.82 0.81 -11.28
C ASN A 21 5.73 1.05 -10.22
N PRO A 22 5.23 2.30 -10.11
CA PRO A 22 4.26 2.66 -9.08
C PRO A 22 2.92 1.94 -9.25
N GLU A 23 2.49 1.65 -10.48
CA GLU A 23 1.23 0.92 -10.74
C GLU A 23 1.28 -0.54 -10.25
N ALA A 24 2.39 -1.23 -10.48
CA ALA A 24 2.59 -2.60 -10.02
C ALA A 24 2.67 -2.66 -8.48
N ALA A 25 3.40 -1.73 -7.87
CA ALA A 25 3.48 -1.62 -6.42
C ALA A 25 2.11 -1.30 -5.80
N LYS A 26 1.34 -0.36 -6.36
CA LYS A 26 -0.03 -0.07 -5.92
C LYS A 26 -0.95 -1.29 -6.04
N ALA A 27 -0.84 -2.06 -7.12
CA ALA A 27 -1.63 -3.28 -7.32
C ALA A 27 -1.29 -4.37 -6.31
N GLU A 28 -0.01 -4.61 -6.00
CA GLU A 28 0.39 -5.55 -4.94
C GLU A 28 -0.10 -5.11 -3.56
N VAL A 29 0.04 -3.82 -3.24
CA VAL A 29 -0.47 -3.24 -2.00
C VAL A 29 -1.98 -3.45 -1.92
N LEU A 30 -2.73 -3.04 -2.94
CA LEU A 30 -4.18 -3.25 -3.00
C LEU A 30 -4.57 -4.71 -2.90
N ALA A 31 -3.88 -5.63 -3.58
CA ALA A 31 -4.17 -7.06 -3.48
C ALA A 31 -3.98 -7.59 -2.05
N LYS A 32 -2.93 -7.11 -1.36
CA LYS A 32 -2.60 -7.52 0.01
C LYS A 32 -3.59 -6.98 1.03
N PHE A 33 -3.95 -5.71 0.91
CA PHE A 33 -4.95 -5.09 1.79
C PHE A 33 -6.38 -5.51 1.44
N SER A 34 -6.68 -5.83 0.18
CA SER A 34 -8.01 -6.27 -0.27
C SER A 34 -8.28 -7.75 -0.01
N ALA A 35 -7.25 -8.58 0.20
CA ALA A 35 -7.42 -9.99 0.56
C ALA A 35 -7.77 -10.19 2.05
N GLU A 36 -7.46 -9.20 2.90
CA GLU A 36 -7.68 -9.22 4.35
C GLU A 36 -8.70 -8.16 4.80
N THR A 37 -9.56 -7.64 3.91
CA THR A 37 -10.78 -6.94 4.34
C THR A 37 -11.81 -7.92 4.89
N ASP A 38 -11.36 -8.86 5.71
CA ASP A 38 -12.17 -9.49 6.73
C ASP A 38 -12.27 -8.44 7.86
N ASP A 39 -13.49 -8.17 8.31
CA ASP A 39 -13.93 -7.04 9.14
C ASP A 39 -13.15 -6.84 10.47
N GLU A 40 -12.18 -7.70 10.78
CA GLU A 40 -11.46 -7.81 12.05
C GLU A 40 -10.02 -7.26 12.06
N HIS A 41 -9.39 -6.98 10.90
CA HIS A 41 -8.00 -6.48 10.88
C HIS A 41 -7.89 -4.99 10.51
N GLU A 42 -7.97 -4.14 11.55
CA GLU A 42 -7.48 -2.78 11.47
C GLU A 42 -5.96 -2.74 11.40
N TRP A 43 -5.43 -2.57 10.19
CA TRP A 43 -4.03 -2.22 9.99
C TRP A 43 -3.77 -0.82 10.55
N SER A 44 -2.75 -0.70 11.38
CA SER A 44 -2.25 0.59 11.86
C SER A 44 -1.49 1.31 10.74
N GLU A 45 -1.45 2.65 10.77
CA GLU A 45 -0.72 3.46 9.80
C GLU A 45 0.76 3.04 9.68
N GLN A 46 1.38 2.64 10.79
CA GLN A 46 2.77 2.16 10.79
C GLN A 46 2.92 0.83 10.04
N ASP A 47 1.98 -0.09 10.23
CA ASP A 47 1.99 -1.40 9.58
C ASP A 47 1.77 -1.24 8.07
N ILE A 48 0.87 -0.34 7.70
CA ILE A 48 0.62 0.07 6.31
C ILE A 48 1.90 0.65 5.68
N TYR A 49 2.58 1.58 6.37
CA TYR A 49 3.83 2.16 5.92
C TYR A 49 4.90 1.10 5.67
N GLU A 50 5.09 0.16 6.61
CA GLU A 50 6.06 -0.92 6.53
C GLU A 50 5.76 -1.85 5.34
N GLN A 51 4.49 -2.24 5.13
CA GLN A 51 4.11 -3.08 4.00
C GLN A 51 4.32 -2.38 2.66
N ILE A 52 3.89 -1.12 2.53
CA ILE A 52 4.08 -0.32 1.32
C ILE A 52 5.57 -0.19 1.03
N ARG A 53 6.38 0.18 2.02
CA ARG A 53 7.83 0.32 1.87
C ARG A 53 8.48 -0.99 1.44
N LYS A 54 8.07 -2.12 2.01
CA LYS A 54 8.60 -3.45 1.67
C LYS A 54 8.25 -3.86 0.24
N ILE A 55 7.08 -3.44 -0.26
CA ILE A 55 6.67 -3.64 -1.65
C ILE A 55 7.45 -2.71 -2.56
N ILE A 56 7.47 -1.41 -2.30
CA ILE A 56 8.19 -0.41 -3.11
C ILE A 56 9.68 -0.74 -3.22
N ARG A 57 10.31 -1.25 -2.16
CA ARG A 57 11.70 -1.73 -2.19
C ARG A 57 11.98 -2.86 -3.20
N LYS A 58 10.95 -3.62 -3.61
CA LYS A 58 11.09 -4.63 -4.68
C LYS A 58 11.09 -4.00 -6.07
N TYR A 59 10.63 -2.76 -6.17
CA TYR A 59 10.47 -1.98 -7.40
C TYR A 59 11.39 -0.75 -7.45
N GLU A 60 12.36 -0.65 -6.53
CA GLU A 60 13.52 0.26 -6.60
C GLU A 60 14.59 -0.27 -7.58
#